data_AF-A0AAE0I1M0-F1
#
_entry.id   AF-A0AAE0I1M0-F1
#
_cell.length_a   1.000
_cell.length_b   1.000
_cell.length_c   1.000
_cell.angle_alpha   90.00
_cell.angle_beta   90.00
_cell.angle_gamma   90.00
#
_symmetry.space_group_name_H-M   'P 1'
#
loop_
_entity.id
_entity.type
_entity.pdbx_description
1 polymer ?
#
loop_
_entity_poly.entity_id
_entity_poly.type
_entity_poly.pdbx_seq_one_letter_code
_entity_poly.pdbx_strand_id
1 'polypeptide(L)'
;MHPLILHHPMLSLLLLLLLTPTSIWSRPTTGDLTTRSPTIPWPQFRKSVRTPTPTTDHDYDHHHCQRHDHDPNCGCGCDDHNPPPPPPPVDFQKRNFDTISNIYNLTVYPHQVPIILGGAAGVPPGLFSQSVVGRVDPVGDFRGFEDSIEYFFALAPLPQGNPLNAAITSYKITEFSSACSDVAASVVHLFCSVVNPGCPDDGTPLPPLKQVAFWKFDAKGDVLKYDAWIPNLNDWVVKTTGAPVFIPEGQLQSIQQICAVTQMRCHGPNQQWDSIDQCVETLAKKSYGNYDSAWGDNVVCRSIHLVLTQVRPDHHCPHVGPTGGGKCIEHDYGNDYFNDTSLYGDALGETFMCKK
;
A
#
# COMPACT_ATOMS: atom_id res chain seq x y z
N MET A 1 -18.11 59.98 4.59
CA MET A 1 -17.37 58.99 5.41
C MET A 1 -18.29 57.79 5.65
N HIS A 2 -18.03 56.69 4.95
CA HIS A 2 -18.67 55.38 5.07
C HIS A 2 -17.54 54.37 4.84
N PRO A 3 -17.35 53.33 5.67
CA PRO A 3 -16.35 52.32 5.36
C PRO A 3 -16.96 51.28 4.40
N LEU A 4 -16.24 51.01 3.32
CA LEU A 4 -16.48 49.88 2.42
C LEU A 4 -16.11 48.58 3.17
N ILE A 5 -17.06 47.66 3.27
CA ILE A 5 -16.82 46.28 3.67
C ILE A 5 -16.59 45.48 2.38
N LEU A 6 -15.36 44.97 2.20
CA LEU A 6 -15.03 44.00 1.16
C LEU A 6 -15.61 42.63 1.56
N HIS A 7 -16.58 42.14 0.81
CA HIS A 7 -17.04 40.76 0.87
C HIS A 7 -16.05 39.85 0.13
N HIS A 8 -15.41 38.93 0.86
CA HIS A 8 -14.59 37.85 0.30
C HIS A 8 -15.45 36.59 0.07
N PRO A 9 -15.47 36.00 -1.14
CA PRO A 9 -16.37 34.89 -1.50
C PRO A 9 -15.77 33.49 -1.23
N MET A 10 -15.00 33.32 -0.16
CA MET A 10 -14.39 32.03 0.20
C MET A 10 -14.99 31.37 1.45
N LEU A 11 -15.91 32.05 2.15
CA LEU A 11 -16.54 31.53 3.37
C LEU A 11 -17.88 30.80 3.12
N SER A 12 -18.37 30.74 1.88
CA SER A 12 -19.69 30.18 1.54
C SER A 12 -19.67 28.76 0.97
N LEU A 13 -18.50 28.14 0.76
CA LEU A 13 -18.39 26.75 0.29
C LEU A 13 -18.22 25.74 1.43
N LEU A 14 -17.84 26.21 2.62
CA LEU A 14 -17.60 25.37 3.80
C LEU A 14 -18.90 24.98 4.54
N LEU A 15 -20.04 25.58 4.20
CA LEU A 15 -21.33 25.33 4.85
C LEU A 15 -22.30 24.45 4.03
N LEU A 16 -21.97 24.13 2.77
CA LEU A 16 -22.84 23.32 1.90
C LEU A 16 -22.57 21.81 1.95
N LEU A 17 -21.51 21.37 2.64
CA LEU A 17 -21.16 19.96 2.83
C LEU A 17 -21.54 19.40 4.22
N LEU A 18 -22.08 20.23 5.12
CA LEU A 18 -22.35 19.87 6.52
C LEU A 18 -23.85 19.62 6.84
N LEU A 19 -24.75 19.67 5.86
CA LEU A 19 -26.19 19.46 6.07
C LEU A 19 -26.85 18.70 4.91
N THR A 20 -26.56 17.41 4.75
CA THR A 20 -27.52 16.47 4.14
C THR A 20 -27.64 15.22 5.00
N PRO A 21 -28.81 14.99 5.64
CA PRO A 21 -29.08 13.74 6.34
C PRO A 21 -29.26 12.62 5.31
N THR A 22 -28.55 11.52 5.51
CA THR A 22 -28.76 10.24 4.83
C THR A 22 -30.13 9.68 5.18
N SER A 23 -31.11 9.89 4.31
CA SER A 23 -32.30 9.04 4.25
C SER A 23 -32.89 9.15 2.85
N ILE A 24 -32.87 8.06 2.10
CA ILE A 24 -33.90 7.57 1.16
C ILE A 24 -33.32 6.30 0.52
N TRP A 25 -33.65 5.14 1.11
CA TRP A 25 -33.78 3.89 0.38
C TRP A 25 -35.27 3.56 0.37
N SER A 26 -35.94 3.93 -0.71
CA SER A 26 -37.23 3.36 -1.08
C SER A 26 -37.08 2.83 -2.51
N ARG A 27 -37.23 1.51 -2.64
CA ARG A 27 -37.29 0.80 -3.93
C ARG A 27 -38.39 1.38 -4.81
N PRO A 28 -38.18 1.42 -6.12
CA PRO A 28 -39.27 1.11 -7.05
C PRO A 28 -39.02 -0.16 -7.86
N THR A 29 -40.15 -0.79 -8.12
CA THR A 29 -40.49 -1.97 -8.88
C THR A 29 -40.02 -1.97 -10.35
N THR A 30 -39.71 -3.18 -10.81
CA THR A 30 -39.82 -3.73 -12.18
C THR A 30 -40.34 -2.79 -13.27
N GLY A 31 -39.48 -2.47 -14.23
CA GLY A 31 -39.83 -1.86 -15.51
C GLY A 31 -38.85 -2.32 -16.59
N ASP A 32 -39.36 -3.14 -17.49
CA ASP A 32 -38.73 -3.67 -18.70
C ASP A 32 -38.38 -2.56 -19.69
N LEU A 33 -37.11 -2.43 -20.08
CA LEU A 33 -36.67 -1.62 -21.22
C LEU A 33 -35.47 -2.28 -21.90
N THR A 34 -35.76 -3.03 -22.95
CA THR A 34 -34.83 -3.45 -23.99
C THR A 34 -34.33 -2.25 -24.80
N THR A 35 -33.06 -1.88 -24.67
CA THR A 35 -32.34 -1.14 -25.73
C THR A 35 -30.86 -1.52 -25.77
N ARG A 36 -30.38 -1.70 -27.01
CA ARG A 36 -29.07 -2.25 -27.39
C ARG A 36 -27.93 -1.30 -27.05
N SER A 37 -26.85 -1.85 -26.47
CA SER A 37 -25.54 -1.19 -26.38
C SER A 37 -24.72 -1.44 -27.65
N PRO A 38 -23.97 -0.45 -28.17
CA PRO A 38 -22.95 -0.69 -29.19
C PRO A 38 -21.60 -1.03 -28.54
N THR A 39 -21.10 -2.22 -28.83
CA THR A 39 -19.74 -2.67 -28.51
C THR A 39 -18.72 -2.04 -29.46
N ILE A 40 -17.70 -1.36 -28.92
CA ILE A 40 -16.47 -0.97 -29.63
C ILE A 40 -15.34 -1.93 -29.20
N PRO A 41 -14.56 -2.51 -30.13
CA PRO A 41 -13.67 -3.63 -29.85
C PRO A 41 -12.28 -3.21 -29.34
N TRP A 42 -11.78 -3.94 -28.34
CA TRP A 42 -10.37 -3.94 -27.92
C TRP A 42 -9.52 -4.85 -28.83
N PRO A 43 -8.24 -4.51 -29.11
CA PRO A 43 -7.39 -5.31 -29.98
C PRO A 43 -6.92 -6.60 -29.31
N GLN A 44 -7.14 -7.73 -30.00
CA GLN A 44 -6.72 -9.06 -29.59
C GLN A 44 -5.21 -9.26 -29.80
N PHE A 45 -4.46 -9.48 -28.72
CA PHE A 45 -3.14 -10.08 -28.78
C PHE A 45 -3.27 -11.61 -28.94
N ARG A 46 -2.81 -12.13 -30.09
CA ARG A 46 -2.68 -13.58 -30.32
C ARG A 46 -1.51 -14.13 -29.51
N LYS A 47 -1.79 -14.99 -28.52
CA LYS A 47 -0.83 -15.99 -28.04
C LYS A 47 -1.27 -17.36 -28.56
N SER A 48 -0.45 -17.94 -29.44
CA SER A 48 -0.55 -19.33 -29.87
C SER A 48 -0.11 -20.21 -28.70
N VAL A 49 -1.06 -20.91 -28.09
CA VAL A 49 -0.79 -22.01 -27.15
C VAL A 49 -1.41 -23.26 -27.78
N ARG A 50 -0.56 -24.25 -28.07
CA ARG A 50 -1.01 -25.58 -28.53
C ARG A 50 -1.56 -26.33 -27.32
N THR A 51 -2.83 -26.67 -27.38
CA THR A 51 -3.50 -27.63 -26.50
C THR A 51 -3.01 -29.05 -26.81
N PRO A 52 -2.61 -29.86 -25.81
CA PRO A 52 -2.52 -31.30 -25.98
C PRO A 52 -3.92 -31.94 -25.90
N THR A 53 -4.14 -32.89 -26.79
CA THR A 53 -5.30 -33.78 -26.90
C THR A 53 -5.48 -34.65 -25.65
N PRO A 54 -6.73 -34.99 -25.26
CA PRO A 54 -7.01 -35.94 -24.19
C PRO A 54 -6.82 -37.37 -24.69
N THR A 55 -5.95 -38.15 -24.04
CA THR A 55 -5.92 -39.61 -24.20
C THR A 55 -6.82 -40.26 -23.15
N THR A 56 -7.56 -41.22 -23.67
CA THR A 56 -8.67 -41.98 -23.10
C THR A 56 -8.30 -42.89 -21.93
N ASP A 57 -9.34 -43.15 -21.14
CA ASP A 57 -9.50 -44.20 -20.14
C ASP A 57 -8.75 -45.51 -20.46
N HIS A 58 -8.10 -46.05 -19.43
CA HIS A 58 -7.89 -47.50 -19.32
C HIS A 58 -8.27 -47.97 -17.91
N ASP A 59 -9.04 -49.05 -17.92
CA ASP A 59 -9.65 -49.80 -16.84
C ASP A 59 -8.75 -50.04 -15.61
N TYR A 60 -9.35 -49.83 -14.44
CA TYR A 60 -8.92 -50.43 -13.19
C TYR A 60 -9.35 -51.90 -13.18
N ASP A 61 -8.45 -52.80 -13.56
CA ASP A 61 -8.67 -54.23 -13.42
C ASP A 61 -8.30 -54.67 -12.00
N HIS A 62 -9.32 -55.07 -11.24
CA HIS A 62 -9.17 -55.68 -9.92
C HIS A 62 -8.60 -57.10 -10.09
N HIS A 63 -7.32 -57.29 -9.79
CA HIS A 63 -6.75 -58.62 -9.65
C HIS A 63 -6.58 -59.02 -8.18
N HIS A 64 -7.25 -60.14 -7.87
CA HIS A 64 -7.21 -60.92 -6.64
C HIS A 64 -5.77 -61.22 -6.20
N CYS A 65 -5.43 -60.85 -4.95
CA CYS A 65 -4.38 -61.52 -4.19
C CYS A 65 -4.98 -62.76 -3.51
N GLN A 66 -4.86 -63.92 -4.15
CA GLN A 66 -4.99 -65.21 -3.45
C GLN A 66 -3.65 -65.55 -2.78
N ARG A 67 -3.73 -65.96 -1.52
CA ARG A 67 -2.62 -66.46 -0.72
C ARG A 67 -2.14 -67.77 -1.32
N HIS A 68 -0.87 -67.83 -1.72
CA HIS A 68 -0.17 -69.08 -1.93
C HIS A 68 1.07 -69.14 -1.06
N ASP A 69 1.26 -70.33 -0.51
CA ASP A 69 2.22 -70.71 0.51
C ASP A 69 3.68 -70.58 0.05
N HIS A 70 4.53 -70.47 1.07
CA HIS A 70 5.98 -70.35 1.09
C HIS A 70 6.75 -71.09 -0.02
N ASP A 71 7.33 -70.31 -0.93
CA ASP A 71 8.54 -70.67 -1.69
C ASP A 71 9.70 -69.76 -1.22
N PRO A 72 10.76 -70.30 -0.59
CA PRO A 72 11.89 -69.51 -0.11
C PRO A 72 12.87 -69.07 -1.22
N ASN A 73 12.58 -69.32 -2.50
CA ASN A 73 13.50 -69.02 -3.59
C ASN A 73 12.93 -68.16 -4.74
N CYS A 74 11.76 -67.54 -4.54
CA CYS A 74 11.33 -66.43 -5.39
C CYS A 74 12.08 -65.17 -4.96
N GLY A 75 13.10 -64.79 -5.74
CA GLY A 75 13.72 -63.47 -5.70
C GLY A 75 12.70 -62.41 -6.11
N CYS A 76 11.82 -62.03 -5.18
CA CYS A 76 11.00 -60.85 -5.31
C CYS A 76 11.96 -59.65 -5.31
N GLY A 77 12.22 -59.09 -6.48
CA GLY A 77 12.81 -57.77 -6.60
C GLY A 77 11.95 -56.82 -5.78
N CYS A 78 12.44 -56.45 -4.60
CA CYS A 78 12.01 -55.23 -3.95
C CYS A 78 12.42 -54.11 -4.91
N ASP A 79 11.45 -53.64 -5.69
CA ASP A 79 11.59 -52.43 -6.49
C ASP A 79 12.16 -51.36 -5.57
N ASP A 80 13.41 -50.99 -5.85
CA ASP A 80 14.05 -49.82 -5.32
C ASP A 80 13.18 -48.63 -5.74
N HIS A 81 12.21 -48.29 -4.89
CA HIS A 81 11.49 -47.02 -4.96
C HIS A 81 12.51 -45.93 -4.68
N ASN A 82 13.29 -45.60 -5.71
CA ASN A 82 14.08 -44.38 -5.73
C ASN A 82 13.13 -43.25 -5.35
N PRO A 83 13.46 -42.45 -4.31
CA PRO A 83 12.65 -41.31 -3.96
C PRO A 83 12.48 -40.46 -5.22
N PRO A 84 11.27 -39.90 -5.44
CA PRO A 84 11.05 -39.03 -6.58
C PRO A 84 12.15 -37.97 -6.61
N PRO A 85 12.71 -37.66 -7.79
CA PRO A 85 13.77 -36.69 -7.89
C PRO A 85 13.31 -35.39 -7.21
N PRO A 86 14.21 -34.71 -6.47
CA PRO A 86 13.86 -33.47 -5.81
C PRO A 86 13.26 -32.51 -6.84
N PRO A 87 12.25 -31.71 -6.46
CA PRO A 87 11.66 -30.75 -7.37
C PRO A 87 12.77 -29.86 -7.96
N PRO A 88 12.64 -29.45 -9.23
CA PRO A 88 13.63 -28.61 -9.86
C PRO A 88 13.86 -27.33 -9.04
N PRO A 89 15.10 -26.80 -9.00
CA PRO A 89 15.42 -25.59 -8.27
C PRO A 89 14.46 -24.46 -8.66
N VAL A 90 13.85 -23.81 -7.67
CA VAL A 90 12.99 -22.66 -7.90
C VAL A 90 13.85 -21.54 -8.48
N ASP A 91 13.42 -20.98 -9.62
CA ASP A 91 13.98 -19.74 -10.14
C ASP A 91 13.64 -18.60 -9.18
N PHE A 92 14.53 -18.41 -8.19
CA PHE A 92 14.33 -17.42 -7.13
C PHE A 92 14.31 -16.00 -7.69
N GLN A 93 15.01 -15.73 -8.79
CA GLN A 93 15.05 -14.41 -9.39
C GLN A 93 13.68 -14.06 -9.95
N LYS A 94 13.07 -14.99 -10.70
CA LYS A 94 11.70 -14.83 -11.18
C LYS A 94 10.70 -14.75 -10.04
N ARG A 95 10.80 -15.62 -9.02
CA ARG A 95 9.91 -15.60 -7.86
C ARG A 95 9.94 -14.23 -7.16
N ASN A 96 11.13 -13.72 -6.85
CA ASN A 96 11.30 -12.44 -6.15
C ASN A 96 10.77 -11.27 -6.99
N PHE A 97 10.99 -11.30 -8.31
CA PHE A 97 10.41 -10.33 -9.24
C PHE A 97 8.88 -10.36 -9.20
N ASP A 98 8.28 -11.55 -9.29
CA ASP A 98 6.83 -11.72 -9.28
C ASP A 98 6.23 -11.23 -7.94
N THR A 99 6.83 -11.56 -6.80
CA THR A 99 6.40 -11.06 -5.47
C THR A 99 6.41 -9.52 -5.43
N ILE A 100 7.52 -8.88 -5.80
CA ILE A 100 7.64 -7.41 -5.81
C ILE A 100 6.66 -6.78 -6.79
N SER A 101 6.53 -7.34 -8.00
CA SER A 101 5.59 -6.85 -9.01
C SER A 101 4.14 -6.93 -8.49
N ASN A 102 3.77 -8.01 -7.79
CA ASN A 102 2.44 -8.15 -7.22
C ASN A 102 2.18 -7.14 -6.09
N ILE A 103 3.19 -6.85 -5.25
CA ILE A 103 3.10 -5.78 -4.24
C ILE A 103 2.79 -4.44 -4.93
N TYR A 104 3.59 -4.02 -5.91
CA TYR A 104 3.34 -2.75 -6.59
C TYR A 104 2.04 -2.75 -7.40
N ASN A 105 1.61 -3.88 -7.93
CA ASN A 105 0.31 -3.99 -8.59
C ASN A 105 -0.85 -3.65 -7.65
N LEU A 106 -0.74 -3.98 -6.37
CA LEU A 106 -1.74 -3.63 -5.36
C LEU A 106 -1.74 -2.15 -5.00
N THR A 107 -0.66 -1.39 -5.27
CA THR A 107 -0.63 0.07 -5.05
C THR A 107 -1.39 0.86 -6.14
N VAL A 108 -1.70 0.22 -7.27
CA VAL A 108 -2.40 0.83 -8.41
C VAL A 108 -3.90 0.84 -8.18
N TYR A 109 -4.55 1.99 -8.39
CA TYR A 109 -6.01 2.09 -8.34
C TYR A 109 -6.70 1.23 -9.41
N PRO A 110 -7.75 0.44 -9.05
CA PRO A 110 -8.41 0.34 -7.74
C PRO A 110 -7.95 -0.86 -6.89
N HIS A 111 -6.80 -1.48 -7.17
CA HIS A 111 -6.38 -2.73 -6.54
C HIS A 111 -6.09 -2.62 -5.03
N GLN A 112 -5.76 -1.43 -4.51
CA GLN A 112 -5.57 -1.17 -3.08
C GLN A 112 -6.89 -1.07 -2.30
N VAL A 113 -8.02 -0.84 -2.97
CA VAL A 113 -9.31 -0.53 -2.30
C VAL A 113 -9.75 -1.65 -1.35
N PRO A 114 -9.67 -2.96 -1.69
CA PRO A 114 -10.01 -4.03 -0.76
C PRO A 114 -9.16 -4.02 0.53
N ILE A 115 -7.90 -3.58 0.44
CA ILE A 115 -6.97 -3.52 1.58
C ILE A 115 -7.32 -2.32 2.47
N ILE A 116 -7.65 -1.18 1.88
CA ILE A 116 -8.09 0.01 2.62
C ILE A 116 -9.39 -0.26 3.39
N LEU A 117 -10.31 -1.05 2.81
CA LEU A 117 -11.59 -1.37 3.43
C LEU A 117 -11.54 -2.57 4.39
N GLY A 118 -10.63 -3.53 4.17
CA GLY A 118 -10.58 -4.81 4.86
C GLY A 118 -9.32 -5.07 5.67
N GLY A 119 -8.35 -4.15 5.68
CA GLY A 119 -7.04 -4.34 6.31
C GLY A 119 -6.29 -5.53 5.72
N ALA A 120 -5.58 -6.29 6.56
CA ALA A 120 -4.87 -7.50 6.17
C ALA A 120 -5.71 -8.52 5.38
N ALA A 121 -7.02 -8.62 5.63
CA ALA A 121 -7.89 -9.56 4.92
C ALA A 121 -8.02 -9.25 3.42
N GLY A 122 -7.73 -8.00 3.01
CA GLY A 122 -7.70 -7.59 1.61
C GLY A 122 -6.40 -7.94 0.88
N VAL A 123 -5.36 -8.39 1.59
CA VAL A 123 -4.04 -8.69 1.02
C VAL A 123 -3.98 -10.15 0.57
N PRO A 124 -3.70 -10.44 -0.72
CA PRO A 124 -3.47 -11.81 -1.18
C PRO A 124 -2.32 -12.49 -0.41
N PRO A 125 -2.40 -13.81 -0.16
CA PRO A 125 -1.32 -14.53 0.48
C PRO A 125 -0.07 -14.55 -0.41
N GLY A 126 1.11 -14.70 0.21
CA GLY A 126 2.37 -14.88 -0.52
C GLY A 126 3.12 -13.60 -0.88
N LEU A 127 2.80 -12.47 -0.22
CA LEU A 127 3.43 -11.17 -0.49
C LEU A 127 4.37 -10.74 0.64
N PHE A 128 3.85 -10.70 1.86
CA PHE A 128 4.60 -10.35 3.06
C PHE A 128 4.48 -11.46 4.10
N SER A 129 5.57 -11.71 4.82
CA SER A 129 5.59 -12.59 5.96
C SER A 129 4.79 -11.97 7.12
N GLN A 130 4.21 -12.79 8.00
CA GLN A 130 3.46 -12.26 9.15
C GLN A 130 4.33 -11.46 10.13
N SER A 131 5.63 -11.77 10.18
CA SER A 131 6.64 -11.07 10.96
C SER A 131 7.44 -10.07 10.13
N VAL A 132 6.89 -9.57 9.01
CA VAL A 132 7.57 -8.57 8.19
C VAL A 132 7.94 -7.34 9.04
N VAL A 133 9.13 -6.82 8.82
CA VAL A 133 9.58 -5.53 9.36
C VAL A 133 10.18 -4.71 8.23
N GLY A 134 10.10 -3.39 8.30
CA GLY A 134 10.70 -2.59 7.24
C GLY A 134 10.81 -1.13 7.55
N ARG A 135 11.54 -0.44 6.66
CA ARG A 135 11.67 1.02 6.65
C ARG A 135 11.17 1.55 5.32
N VAL A 136 10.48 2.68 5.35
CA VAL A 136 10.25 3.51 4.17
C VAL A 136 10.78 4.89 4.49
N ASP A 137 11.89 5.29 3.89
CA ASP A 137 12.37 6.67 3.96
C ASP A 137 11.56 7.56 3.01
N PRO A 138 11.02 8.69 3.49
CA PRO A 138 11.26 9.35 4.79
C PRO A 138 10.07 9.25 5.77
N VAL A 139 9.35 8.12 5.80
CA VAL A 139 8.14 7.92 6.61
C VAL A 139 8.44 7.22 7.94
N GLY A 140 9.42 6.32 7.97
CA GLY A 140 9.91 5.67 9.19
C GLY A 140 9.82 4.15 9.17
N ASP A 141 9.72 3.56 10.37
CA ASP A 141 9.81 2.12 10.60
C ASP A 141 8.44 1.45 10.82
N PHE A 142 8.34 0.20 10.35
CA PHE A 142 7.14 -0.63 10.36
C PHE A 142 7.44 -1.99 10.97
N ARG A 143 6.58 -2.44 11.90
CA ARG A 143 6.76 -3.70 12.61
C ARG A 143 5.50 -4.56 12.53
N GLY A 144 5.63 -5.68 11.85
CA GLY A 144 4.54 -6.62 11.63
C GLY A 144 3.79 -6.37 10.33
N PHE A 145 2.94 -7.33 10.01
CA PHE A 145 2.17 -7.39 8.76
C PHE A 145 1.24 -6.19 8.57
N GLU A 146 0.40 -5.88 9.56
CA GLU A 146 -0.57 -4.77 9.47
C GLU A 146 0.11 -3.42 9.24
N ASP A 147 1.14 -3.09 10.03
CA ASP A 147 1.87 -1.83 9.85
C ASP A 147 2.53 -1.76 8.47
N SER A 148 3.06 -2.86 7.93
CA SER A 148 3.73 -2.84 6.63
C SER A 148 2.73 -2.67 5.47
N ILE A 149 1.63 -3.44 5.48
CA ILE A 149 0.65 -3.41 4.39
C ILE A 149 -0.16 -2.11 4.39
N GLU A 150 -0.44 -1.54 5.57
CA GLU A 150 -1.17 -0.28 5.67
C GLU A 150 -0.39 0.86 5.00
N TYR A 151 0.91 0.98 5.26
CA TYR A 151 1.71 2.06 4.68
C TYR A 151 1.97 1.88 3.19
N PHE A 152 2.18 0.65 2.71
CA PHE A 152 2.35 0.39 1.28
C PHE A 152 1.09 0.69 0.47
N PHE A 153 -0.10 0.32 0.99
CA PHE A 153 -1.34 0.32 0.21
C PHE A 153 -2.30 1.45 0.56
N ALA A 154 -2.39 1.88 1.81
CA ALA A 154 -3.34 2.90 2.23
C ALA A 154 -2.83 4.34 2.06
N LEU A 155 -1.52 4.54 1.90
CA LEU A 155 -0.95 5.84 1.53
C LEU A 155 -0.98 6.11 0.02
N ALA A 156 -1.28 5.09 -0.80
CA ALA A 156 -1.53 5.31 -2.22
C ALA A 156 -2.76 6.22 -2.38
N PRO A 157 -2.67 7.32 -3.17
CA PRO A 157 -3.76 8.27 -3.28
C PRO A 157 -5.02 7.60 -3.86
N LEU A 158 -6.14 7.78 -3.16
CA LEU A 158 -7.47 7.45 -3.67
C LEU A 158 -8.04 8.66 -4.39
N PRO A 159 -8.61 8.50 -5.60
CA PRO A 159 -9.24 9.60 -6.31
C PRO A 159 -10.29 10.29 -5.46
N GLN A 160 -11.08 9.48 -4.73
CA GLN A 160 -12.00 9.96 -3.73
C GLN A 160 -11.23 10.39 -2.49
N GLY A 161 -11.21 11.70 -2.22
CA GLY A 161 -10.64 12.26 -0.98
C GLY A 161 -9.39 13.11 -1.17
N ASN A 162 -8.94 13.37 -2.41
CA ASN A 162 -7.93 14.38 -2.68
C ASN A 162 -8.41 15.40 -3.74
N PRO A 163 -8.00 16.69 -3.67
CA PRO A 163 -8.54 17.74 -4.53
C PRO A 163 -8.31 17.56 -6.04
N LEU A 164 -7.31 16.76 -6.44
CA LEU A 164 -6.99 16.53 -7.85
C LEU A 164 -7.56 15.21 -8.40
N ASN A 165 -8.35 14.47 -7.61
CA ASN A 165 -8.74 13.10 -7.93
C ASN A 165 -7.55 12.22 -8.37
N ALA A 166 -6.38 12.48 -7.78
CA ALA A 166 -5.14 11.80 -8.12
C ALA A 166 -5.19 10.34 -7.68
N ALA A 167 -4.61 9.46 -8.49
CA ALA A 167 -4.31 8.09 -8.13
C ALA A 167 -3.03 7.60 -8.81
N ILE A 168 -2.40 6.58 -8.24
CA ILE A 168 -1.42 5.76 -8.97
C ILE A 168 -2.20 4.89 -9.94
N THR A 169 -1.97 5.04 -11.24
CA THR A 169 -2.72 4.36 -12.32
C THR A 169 -1.91 3.27 -13.01
N SER A 170 -0.59 3.29 -12.87
CA SER A 170 0.28 2.20 -13.32
C SER A 170 1.65 2.27 -12.63
N TYR A 171 2.42 1.20 -12.75
CA TYR A 171 3.81 1.17 -12.28
C TYR A 171 4.71 0.52 -13.33
N LYS A 172 6.02 0.75 -13.20
CA LYS A 172 7.05 0.06 -13.97
C LYS A 172 8.25 -0.20 -13.07
N ILE A 173 8.63 -1.46 -12.94
CA ILE A 173 9.94 -1.84 -12.41
C ILE A 173 10.96 -1.53 -13.50
N THR A 174 11.80 -0.52 -13.29
CA THR A 174 12.78 -0.04 -14.26
C THR A 174 14.15 -0.68 -14.07
N GLU A 175 14.44 -1.15 -12.86
CA GLU A 175 15.64 -1.90 -12.51
C GLU A 175 15.26 -2.99 -11.50
N PHE A 176 15.83 -4.19 -11.66
CA PHE A 176 15.63 -5.29 -10.73
C PHE A 176 16.84 -6.21 -10.73
N SER A 177 17.32 -6.53 -9.53
CA SER A 177 18.36 -7.54 -9.34
C SER A 177 18.02 -8.43 -8.15
N SER A 178 18.30 -9.72 -8.27
CA SER A 178 18.23 -10.68 -7.15
C SER A 178 19.52 -11.47 -7.18
N ALA A 179 20.48 -11.07 -6.36
CA ALA A 179 21.82 -11.66 -6.38
C ALA A 179 21.87 -13.04 -5.67
N CYS A 180 20.92 -13.30 -4.78
CA CYS A 180 20.73 -14.56 -4.10
C CYS A 180 19.24 -14.82 -3.89
N SER A 181 18.92 -16.00 -3.34
CA SER A 181 17.55 -16.44 -3.17
C SER A 181 16.75 -15.57 -2.22
N ASP A 182 17.36 -14.98 -1.20
CA ASP A 182 16.66 -14.23 -0.17
C ASP A 182 16.83 -12.71 -0.27
N VAL A 183 17.59 -12.17 -1.24
CA VAL A 183 17.78 -10.71 -1.37
C VAL A 183 17.54 -10.24 -2.80
N ALA A 184 16.79 -9.14 -2.93
CA ALA A 184 16.62 -8.40 -4.17
C ALA A 184 16.68 -6.88 -3.96
N ALA A 185 16.93 -6.15 -5.05
CA ALA A 185 16.81 -4.71 -5.12
C ALA A 185 15.97 -4.31 -6.34
N SER A 186 15.22 -3.22 -6.23
CA SER A 186 14.37 -2.72 -7.30
C SER A 186 14.35 -1.20 -7.38
N VAL A 187 14.20 -0.66 -8.59
CA VAL A 187 13.73 0.72 -8.82
C VAL A 187 12.37 0.65 -9.49
N VAL A 188 11.39 1.34 -8.93
CA VAL A 188 10.01 1.37 -9.42
C VAL A 188 9.58 2.80 -9.68
N HIS A 189 9.01 3.03 -10.85
CA HIS A 189 8.31 4.28 -11.18
C HIS A 189 6.80 4.04 -11.02
N LEU A 190 6.14 4.87 -10.22
CA LEU A 190 4.70 4.87 -9.99
C LEU A 190 4.10 6.04 -10.76
N PHE A 191 3.37 5.75 -11.83
CA PHE A 191 2.75 6.76 -12.66
C PHE A 191 1.39 7.14 -12.09
N CYS A 192 1.17 8.45 -11.98
CA CYS A 192 -0.05 9.00 -11.42
C CYS A 192 -0.88 9.67 -12.50
N SER A 193 -2.21 9.67 -12.34
CA SER A 193 -3.12 10.40 -13.22
C SER A 193 -4.36 10.83 -12.43
N VAL A 194 -5.07 11.82 -12.97
CA VAL A 194 -6.42 12.15 -12.53
C VAL A 194 -7.35 10.99 -12.90
N VAL A 195 -8.12 10.49 -11.93
CA VAL A 195 -9.16 9.48 -12.14
C VAL A 195 -10.49 10.11 -11.77
N ASN A 196 -11.16 10.69 -12.77
CA ASN A 196 -12.40 11.44 -12.62
C ASN A 196 -13.38 11.09 -13.77
N PRO A 197 -13.90 9.85 -13.80
CA PRO A 197 -14.64 9.35 -14.95
C PRO A 197 -15.82 10.25 -15.35
N GLY A 198 -15.85 10.64 -16.62
CA GLY A 198 -16.88 11.52 -17.18
C GLY A 198 -16.57 13.01 -17.11
N CYS A 199 -15.45 13.41 -16.50
CA CYS A 199 -14.95 14.78 -16.55
C CYS A 199 -13.86 14.98 -17.60
N PRO A 200 -13.67 16.21 -18.14
CA PRO A 200 -12.68 16.46 -19.19
C PRO A 200 -11.21 16.22 -18.78
N ASP A 201 -10.93 16.24 -17.49
CA ASP A 201 -9.60 16.07 -16.90
C ASP A 201 -9.24 14.60 -16.61
N ASP A 202 -10.18 13.66 -16.79
CA ASP A 202 -9.93 12.23 -16.59
C ASP A 202 -8.76 11.73 -17.43
N GLY A 203 -7.86 10.98 -16.79
CA GLY A 203 -6.64 10.47 -17.43
C GLY A 203 -5.52 11.50 -17.59
N THR A 204 -5.68 12.74 -17.11
CA THR A 204 -4.60 13.75 -17.14
C THR A 204 -3.37 13.23 -16.37
N PRO A 205 -2.19 13.13 -17.00
CA PRO A 205 -0.99 12.66 -16.33
C PRO A 205 -0.56 13.60 -15.20
N LEU A 206 -0.20 13.03 -14.06
CA LEU A 206 0.39 13.73 -12.92
C LEU A 206 1.87 13.34 -12.77
N PRO A 207 2.68 14.13 -12.04
CA PRO A 207 4.07 13.77 -11.77
C PRO A 207 4.19 12.35 -11.18
N PRO A 208 5.16 11.53 -11.62
CA PRO A 208 5.34 10.19 -11.08
C PRO A 208 6.12 10.20 -9.76
N LEU A 209 5.93 9.16 -8.95
CA LEU A 209 6.79 8.83 -7.82
C LEU A 209 7.87 7.83 -8.24
N LYS A 210 9.03 7.89 -7.60
CA LYS A 210 10.07 6.88 -7.69
C LYS A 210 10.21 6.20 -6.33
N GLN A 211 10.34 4.88 -6.32
CA GLN A 211 10.75 4.13 -5.13
C GLN A 211 11.98 3.29 -5.47
N VAL A 212 12.98 3.34 -4.60
CA VAL A 212 14.14 2.44 -4.60
C VAL A 212 13.98 1.55 -3.39
N ALA A 213 14.14 0.23 -3.53
CA ALA A 213 13.93 -0.66 -2.41
C ALA A 213 14.87 -1.86 -2.42
N PHE A 214 15.30 -2.26 -1.23
CA PHE A 214 15.95 -3.51 -0.91
C PHE A 214 14.95 -4.43 -0.22
N TRP A 215 14.98 -5.69 -0.59
CA TRP A 215 14.01 -6.70 -0.17
C TRP A 215 14.74 -7.91 0.35
N LYS A 216 14.25 -8.46 1.46
CA LYS A 216 14.66 -9.74 2.00
C LYS A 216 13.46 -10.67 2.08
N PHE A 217 13.60 -11.89 1.59
CA PHE A 217 12.53 -12.88 1.51
C PHE A 217 12.76 -14.01 2.51
N ASP A 218 11.68 -14.60 3.00
CA ASP A 218 11.75 -15.88 3.69
C ASP A 218 11.88 -17.07 2.71
N ALA A 219 11.93 -18.29 3.24
CA ALA A 219 12.09 -19.50 2.42
C ALA A 219 10.91 -19.75 1.47
N LYS A 220 9.73 -19.16 1.71
CA LYS A 220 8.55 -19.27 0.84
C LYS A 220 8.56 -18.25 -0.29
N GLY A 221 9.37 -17.19 -0.15
CA GLY A 221 9.40 -16.06 -1.08
C GLY A 221 8.51 -14.90 -0.66
N ASP A 222 8.02 -14.91 0.58
CA ASP A 222 7.28 -13.79 1.16
C ASP A 222 8.30 -12.75 1.66
N VAL A 223 8.01 -11.46 1.50
CA VAL A 223 8.89 -10.39 2.00
C VAL A 223 8.92 -10.44 3.52
N LEU A 224 10.11 -10.70 4.06
CA LEU A 224 10.40 -10.73 5.49
C LEU A 224 10.96 -9.39 5.98
N LYS A 225 11.80 -8.73 5.16
CA LYS A 225 12.32 -7.39 5.49
C LYS A 225 12.34 -6.52 4.24
N TYR A 226 12.17 -5.22 4.39
CA TYR A 226 12.34 -4.28 3.30
C TYR A 226 12.94 -2.96 3.80
N ASP A 227 13.71 -2.30 2.94
CA ASP A 227 14.18 -0.95 3.14
C ASP A 227 13.92 -0.19 1.84
N ALA A 228 12.98 0.74 1.88
CA ALA A 228 12.50 1.47 0.72
C ALA A 228 12.73 2.97 0.88
N TRP A 229 12.94 3.66 -0.22
CA TRP A 229 13.19 5.10 -0.26
C TRP A 229 12.40 5.74 -1.39
N ILE A 230 11.68 6.82 -1.08
CA ILE A 230 10.93 7.63 -2.03
C ILE A 230 11.62 9.00 -2.19
N PRO A 231 12.64 9.14 -3.05
CA PRO A 231 13.50 10.32 -3.13
C PRO A 231 12.80 11.62 -3.53
N ASN A 232 11.62 11.53 -4.12
CA ASN A 232 10.91 12.69 -4.66
C ASN A 232 9.54 12.92 -3.99
N LEU A 233 9.34 12.39 -2.78
CA LEU A 233 8.05 12.46 -2.09
C LEU A 233 7.61 13.90 -1.84
N ASN A 234 8.49 14.76 -1.32
CA ASN A 234 8.16 16.16 -1.06
C ASN A 234 7.71 16.93 -2.30
N ASP A 235 8.54 16.91 -3.35
CA ASP A 235 8.22 17.58 -4.61
C ASP A 235 6.94 17.03 -5.25
N TRP A 236 6.71 15.71 -5.12
CA TRP A 236 5.52 15.08 -5.64
C TRP A 236 4.26 15.53 -4.90
N VAL A 237 4.26 15.53 -3.56
CA VAL A 237 3.09 15.98 -2.78
C VAL A 237 2.78 17.43 -3.07
N VAL A 238 3.80 18.28 -3.14
CA VAL A 238 3.66 19.70 -3.47
C VAL A 238 2.99 19.90 -4.83
N LYS A 239 3.48 19.21 -5.86
CA LYS A 239 2.92 19.34 -7.21
C LYS A 239 1.53 18.73 -7.35
N THR A 240 1.23 17.69 -6.56
CA THR A 240 -0.03 16.93 -6.65
C THR A 240 -1.13 17.49 -5.75
N THR A 241 -0.79 18.24 -4.69
CA THR A 241 -1.81 18.88 -3.85
C THR A 241 -2.07 20.33 -4.25
N GLY A 242 -1.10 20.99 -4.88
CA GLY A 242 -1.16 22.42 -5.19
C GLY A 242 -1.29 23.31 -3.94
N ALA A 243 -1.14 22.73 -2.75
CA ALA A 243 -1.34 23.44 -1.49
C ALA A 243 -0.16 24.40 -1.27
N PRO A 244 -0.40 25.69 -0.96
CA PRO A 244 0.66 26.67 -0.78
C PRO A 244 1.33 26.53 0.61
N VAL A 245 1.76 25.32 0.96
CA VAL A 245 2.33 24.98 2.28
C VAL A 245 3.73 25.55 2.51
N PHE A 246 4.25 26.31 1.54
CA PHE A 246 5.51 27.04 1.63
C PHE A 246 5.36 28.47 2.16
N ILE A 247 4.12 28.97 2.25
CA ILE A 247 3.82 30.27 2.85
C ILE A 247 3.06 30.08 4.18
N PRO A 248 3.25 30.97 5.17
CA PRO A 248 2.63 30.84 6.49
C PRO A 248 1.10 30.69 6.44
N GLU A 249 0.44 31.40 5.53
CA GLU A 249 -1.02 31.35 5.38
C GLU A 249 -1.49 29.96 4.93
N GLY A 250 -0.78 29.34 3.99
CA GLY A 250 -1.10 27.99 3.51
C GLY A 250 -0.80 26.91 4.55
N GLN A 251 0.24 27.09 5.36
CA GLN A 251 0.53 26.21 6.49
C GLN A 251 -0.58 26.26 7.54
N LEU A 252 -1.06 27.46 7.88
CA LEU A 252 -2.16 27.63 8.83
C LEU A 252 -3.45 27.00 8.31
N GLN A 253 -3.78 27.17 7.03
CA GLN A 253 -4.94 26.52 6.40
C GLN A 253 -4.84 25.00 6.47
N SER A 254 -3.66 24.44 6.19
CA SER A 254 -3.44 23.00 6.29
C SER A 254 -3.59 22.51 7.74
N ILE A 255 -3.04 23.22 8.73
CA ILE A 255 -3.20 22.90 10.14
C ILE A 255 -4.68 22.91 10.55
N GLN A 256 -5.45 23.93 10.13
CA GLN A 256 -6.89 23.99 10.39
C GLN A 256 -7.63 22.79 9.79
N GLN A 257 -7.29 22.39 8.57
CA GLN A 257 -7.86 21.20 7.92
C GLN A 257 -7.48 19.92 8.69
N ILE A 258 -6.21 19.77 9.07
CA ILE A 258 -5.74 18.61 9.84
C ILE A 258 -6.50 18.50 11.15
N CYS A 259 -6.65 19.60 11.89
CA CYS A 259 -7.36 19.62 13.16
C CYS A 259 -8.86 19.32 13.01
N ALA A 260 -9.52 19.89 11.99
CA ALA A 260 -10.92 19.61 11.72
C ALA A 260 -11.17 18.13 11.37
N VAL A 261 -10.35 17.54 10.51
CA VAL A 261 -10.47 16.12 10.13
C VAL A 261 -10.08 15.21 11.28
N THR A 262 -9.07 15.59 12.08
CA THR A 262 -8.71 14.84 13.29
C THR A 262 -9.89 14.77 14.25
N GLN A 263 -10.54 15.90 14.54
CA GLN A 263 -11.70 15.92 15.43
C GLN A 263 -12.87 15.08 14.89
N MET A 264 -13.02 15.02 13.56
CA MET A 264 -14.05 14.24 12.89
C MET A 264 -13.81 12.72 13.00
N ARG A 265 -12.55 12.26 12.87
CA ARG A 265 -12.20 10.83 12.80
C ARG A 265 -11.74 10.25 14.14
N CYS A 266 -11.10 11.05 14.96
CA CYS A 266 -10.50 10.65 16.24
C CYS A 266 -11.40 11.12 17.39
N HIS A 267 -12.38 10.30 17.74
CA HIS A 267 -13.37 10.57 18.78
C HIS A 267 -13.51 9.41 19.78
N GLY A 268 -14.16 9.65 20.92
CA GLY A 268 -14.33 8.62 21.95
C GLY A 268 -12.97 8.19 22.53
N PRO A 269 -12.66 6.88 22.62
CA PRO A 269 -11.35 6.40 23.10
C PRO A 269 -10.17 6.90 22.27
N ASN A 270 -10.40 7.28 21.02
CA ASN A 270 -9.38 7.76 20.10
C ASN A 270 -9.25 9.29 20.08
N GLN A 271 -10.00 10.02 20.92
CA GLN A 271 -9.92 11.48 20.97
C GLN A 271 -8.51 11.96 21.34
N GLN A 272 -7.97 12.90 20.57
CA GLN A 272 -6.61 13.43 20.75
C GLN A 272 -6.57 14.89 21.22
N TRP A 273 -7.64 15.64 20.95
CA TRP A 273 -7.73 17.06 21.20
C TRP A 273 -9.07 17.37 21.86
N ASP A 274 -9.05 18.30 22.81
CA ASP A 274 -10.24 18.81 23.49
C ASP A 274 -11.06 19.70 22.54
N SER A 275 -10.39 20.42 21.64
CA SER A 275 -11.02 21.25 20.63
C SER A 275 -10.14 21.44 19.38
N ILE A 276 -10.76 21.87 18.28
CA ILE A 276 -10.06 22.28 17.06
C ILE A 276 -9.09 23.43 17.37
N ASP A 277 -9.49 24.40 18.19
CA ASP A 277 -8.65 25.57 18.54
C ASP A 277 -7.40 25.15 19.31
N GLN A 278 -7.52 24.23 20.28
CA GLN A 278 -6.36 23.69 21.01
C GLN A 278 -5.40 22.97 20.06
N CYS A 279 -5.93 22.18 19.12
CA CYS A 279 -5.15 21.51 18.09
C CYS A 279 -4.39 22.53 17.23
N VAL A 280 -5.08 23.57 16.73
CA VAL A 280 -4.47 24.60 15.87
C VAL A 280 -3.39 25.35 16.63
N GLU A 281 -3.65 25.79 17.86
CA GLU A 281 -2.68 26.51 18.68
C GLU A 281 -1.43 25.66 18.97
N THR A 282 -1.62 24.37 19.20
CA THR A 282 -0.52 23.44 19.49
C THR A 282 0.31 23.16 18.24
N LEU A 283 -0.34 22.84 17.12
CA LEU A 283 0.35 22.50 15.87
C LEU A 283 1.01 23.72 15.21
N ALA A 284 0.46 24.92 15.37
CA ALA A 284 1.09 26.15 14.88
C ALA A 284 2.43 26.49 15.56
N LYS A 285 2.73 25.87 16.71
CA LYS A 285 4.01 26.01 17.43
C LYS A 285 5.04 24.95 17.00
N LYS A 286 4.63 23.92 16.27
CA LYS A 286 5.53 22.89 15.74
C LYS A 286 6.11 23.32 14.40
N SER A 287 7.24 22.74 14.03
CA SER A 287 7.74 22.91 12.66
C SER A 287 6.71 22.32 11.69
N TYR A 288 6.49 22.98 10.56
CA TYR A 288 5.61 22.41 9.54
C TYR A 288 6.23 21.14 8.95
N GLY A 289 7.54 21.16 8.73
CA GLY A 289 8.30 20.07 8.14
C GLY A 289 8.17 20.02 6.61
N ASN A 290 8.65 18.94 6.03
CA ASN A 290 8.50 18.60 4.62
C ASN A 290 8.39 17.07 4.49
N TYR A 291 8.02 16.57 3.32
CA TYR A 291 7.92 15.11 3.13
C TYR A 291 9.25 14.44 2.85
N ASP A 292 10.40 15.09 3.11
CA ASP A 292 11.72 14.47 3.16
C ASP A 292 12.11 14.13 4.62
N SER A 293 11.28 14.53 5.59
CA SER A 293 11.41 14.22 7.01
C SER A 293 10.02 14.00 7.64
N ALA A 294 9.25 13.12 7.01
CA ALA A 294 7.82 12.90 7.27
C ALA A 294 7.51 12.03 8.51
N TRP A 295 8.42 12.04 9.48
CA TRP A 295 8.48 11.14 10.62
C TRP A 295 8.92 11.86 11.91
N GLY A 296 9.39 13.11 11.80
CA GLY A 296 9.72 13.95 12.96
C GLY A 296 8.49 14.50 13.70
N ASP A 297 8.69 15.29 14.75
CA ASP A 297 7.61 15.96 15.50
C ASP A 297 7.11 17.21 14.77
N ASN A 298 6.55 17.01 13.58
CA ASN A 298 6.12 18.08 12.69
C ASN A 298 4.68 17.88 12.18
N VAL A 299 4.17 18.89 11.48
CA VAL A 299 2.80 18.88 10.91
C VAL A 299 2.70 17.89 9.74
N VAL A 300 3.75 17.76 8.92
CA VAL A 300 3.78 16.84 7.78
C VAL A 300 3.63 15.38 8.23
N CYS A 301 4.35 14.92 9.26
CA CYS A 301 4.17 13.57 9.82
C CYS A 301 2.71 13.32 10.23
N ARG A 302 2.11 14.29 10.93
CA ARG A 302 0.70 14.20 11.36
C ARG A 302 -0.25 14.17 10.17
N SER A 303 0.06 14.87 9.08
CA SER A 303 -0.75 14.82 7.85
C SER A 303 -0.78 13.42 7.22
N ILE A 304 0.33 12.68 7.26
CA ILE A 304 0.39 11.28 6.79
C ILE A 304 -0.48 10.42 7.70
N HIS A 305 -0.29 10.53 9.01
CA HIS A 305 -1.06 9.72 9.96
C HIS A 305 -2.56 10.04 9.93
N LEU A 306 -2.94 11.28 9.61
CA LEU A 306 -4.35 11.66 9.40
C LEU A 306 -4.99 10.88 8.26
N VAL A 307 -4.27 10.62 7.16
CA VAL A 307 -4.77 9.78 6.07
C VAL A 307 -5.07 8.38 6.59
N LEU A 308 -4.15 7.81 7.37
CA LEU A 308 -4.24 6.45 7.91
C LEU A 308 -5.32 6.24 8.98
N THR A 309 -5.78 7.32 9.64
CA THR A 309 -6.93 7.23 10.58
C THR A 309 -8.21 6.70 9.94
N GLN A 310 -8.35 6.74 8.60
CA GLN A 310 -9.51 6.17 7.91
C GLN A 310 -9.50 4.64 7.86
N VAL A 311 -8.33 4.02 8.04
CA VAL A 311 -8.16 2.56 7.97
C VAL A 311 -8.12 1.96 9.36
N ARG A 312 -7.29 2.50 10.26
CA ARG A 312 -7.09 1.97 11.61
C ARG A 312 -6.97 3.09 12.64
N PRO A 313 -8.09 3.75 13.01
CA PRO A 313 -8.08 4.95 13.84
C PRO A 313 -7.51 4.70 15.25
N ASP A 314 -7.72 3.53 15.83
CA ASP A 314 -7.18 3.15 17.14
C ASP A 314 -5.64 3.16 17.18
N HIS A 315 -5.00 2.81 16.05
CA HIS A 315 -3.54 2.89 15.93
C HIS A 315 -3.08 4.27 15.47
N HIS A 316 -3.75 4.91 14.52
CA HIS A 316 -3.25 6.14 13.88
C HIS A 316 -3.64 7.45 14.56
N CYS A 317 -4.74 7.47 15.34
CA CYS A 317 -5.14 8.67 16.06
C CYS A 317 -4.09 9.14 17.08
N PRO A 318 -3.47 8.28 17.92
CA PRO A 318 -2.38 8.70 18.80
C PRO A 318 -1.28 9.51 18.10
N HIS A 319 -0.99 9.19 16.83
CA HIS A 319 0.08 9.81 16.06
C HIS A 319 -0.24 11.23 15.59
N VAL A 320 -1.51 11.59 15.42
CA VAL A 320 -1.93 12.96 15.07
C VAL A 320 -2.13 13.86 16.29
N GLY A 321 -1.99 13.30 17.50
CA GLY A 321 -2.15 14.01 18.77
C GLY A 321 -0.96 14.87 19.19
N PRO A 322 -1.05 15.50 20.38
CA PRO A 322 -0.03 16.43 20.89
C PRO A 322 1.32 15.75 21.12
N THR A 323 1.31 14.50 21.58
CA THR A 323 2.52 13.71 21.86
C THR A 323 3.08 13.02 20.63
N GLY A 324 2.34 12.99 19.52
CA GLY A 324 2.73 12.26 18.30
C GLY A 324 2.68 10.74 18.45
N GLY A 325 2.16 10.20 19.56
CA GLY A 325 1.93 8.77 19.77
C GLY A 325 3.18 7.88 19.65
N GLY A 326 4.37 8.46 19.75
CA GLY A 326 5.64 7.76 19.52
C GLY A 326 6.02 7.55 18.04
N LYS A 327 5.20 8.01 17.08
CA LYS A 327 5.54 8.01 15.64
C LYS A 327 5.93 9.38 15.12
N CYS A 328 5.19 10.43 15.46
CA CYS A 328 5.53 11.80 15.08
C CYS A 328 6.26 12.50 16.23
N ILE A 329 7.46 12.02 16.54
CA ILE A 329 8.31 12.53 17.60
C ILE A 329 9.67 12.98 17.05
N GLU A 330 10.40 13.80 17.80
CA GLU A 330 11.78 14.09 17.44
C GLU A 330 12.64 12.87 17.73
N HIS A 331 13.47 12.52 16.76
CA HIS A 331 14.41 11.44 16.89
C HIS A 331 15.85 11.94 16.71
N ASP A 332 16.80 11.16 17.22
CA ASP A 332 18.22 11.42 17.01
C ASP A 332 18.66 10.81 15.68
N TYR A 333 19.38 11.58 14.86
CA TYR A 333 19.77 11.24 13.49
C TYR A 333 20.37 9.82 13.32
N GLY A 334 21.06 9.30 14.35
CA GLY A 334 21.59 7.94 14.31
C GLY A 334 20.53 6.84 14.45
N ASN A 335 19.50 7.08 15.26
CA ASN A 335 18.40 6.13 15.54
C ASN A 335 17.42 6.00 14.38
N ASP A 336 17.67 6.74 13.33
CA ASP A 336 16.71 7.11 12.34
C ASP A 336 16.98 6.39 11.04
N TYR A 337 18.23 6.49 10.61
CA TYR A 337 18.72 5.88 9.38
C TYR A 337 19.56 4.63 9.63
N PHE A 338 20.05 4.42 10.87
CA PHE A 338 21.04 3.39 11.18
C PHE A 338 20.62 2.47 12.32
N ASN A 339 19.30 2.28 12.50
CA ASN A 339 18.74 1.49 13.60
C ASN A 339 18.51 0.00 13.27
N ASP A 340 19.18 -0.52 12.24
CA ASP A 340 19.01 -1.87 11.68
C ASP A 340 18.99 -2.97 12.76
N THR A 341 19.84 -2.86 13.79
CA THR A 341 19.86 -3.83 14.89
C THR A 341 18.58 -3.84 15.70
N SER A 342 17.96 -2.69 15.91
CA SER A 342 16.67 -2.62 16.60
C SER A 342 15.51 -3.01 15.67
N LEU A 343 15.56 -2.62 14.39
CA LEU A 343 14.47 -2.82 13.43
C LEU A 343 14.47 -4.25 12.89
N TYR A 344 15.57 -4.64 12.28
CA TYR A 344 15.74 -5.91 11.58
C TYR A 344 16.27 -7.02 12.49
N GLY A 345 16.91 -6.69 13.62
CA GLY A 345 17.59 -7.67 14.46
C GLY A 345 18.93 -8.15 13.87
N ASP A 346 19.46 -7.48 12.85
CA ASP A 346 20.75 -7.78 12.23
C ASP A 346 21.78 -6.67 12.56
N ALA A 347 23.07 -6.95 12.39
CA ALA A 347 24.08 -5.89 12.49
C ALA A 347 23.89 -4.85 11.37
N LEU A 348 24.27 -3.60 11.66
CA LEU A 348 24.16 -2.48 10.73
C LEU A 348 24.81 -2.80 9.37
N GLY A 349 24.06 -2.68 8.28
CA GLY A 349 24.54 -2.95 6.92
C GLY A 349 24.55 -4.42 6.49
N GLU A 350 24.18 -5.36 7.38
CA GLU A 350 24.21 -6.81 7.07
C GLU A 350 22.86 -7.36 6.60
N THR A 351 21.75 -6.62 6.79
CA THR A 351 20.39 -7.12 6.54
C THR A 351 20.17 -7.58 5.11
N PHE A 352 20.54 -6.75 4.14
CA PHE A 352 20.32 -6.97 2.71
C PHE A 352 21.59 -7.44 1.99
N MET A 353 22.45 -8.20 2.67
CA MET A 353 23.60 -8.86 2.04
C MET A 353 23.29 -10.32 1.73
N CYS A 354 23.74 -10.76 0.55
CA CYS A 354 23.81 -12.18 0.24
C CYS A 354 24.89 -12.84 1.07
N LYS A 355 24.48 -13.75 1.97
CA LYS A 355 25.42 -14.57 2.73
C LYS A 355 26.07 -15.58 1.78
N LYS A 356 27.39 -15.69 1.86
CA LYS A 356 28.19 -16.62 1.04
C LYS A 356 28.09 -18.04 1.54
#